data_AF-A0AAD9SB27-F1
#
_entry.id   AF-A0AAD9SB27-F1
#
_cell.length_a   1.000
_cell.length_b   1.000
_cell.length_c   1.000
_cell.angle_alpha   90.00
_cell.angle_beta   90.00
_cell.angle_gamma   90.00
#
_symmetry.space_group_name_H-M   'P 1'
#
loop_
_entity.id
_entity.type
_entity.pdbx_description
1 polymer ?
#
loop_
_entity_poly.entity_id
_entity_poly.type
_entity_poly.pdbx_seq_one_letter_code
_entity_poly.pdbx_strand_id
1 'polypeptide(L)'
;MPPRRRALSPPSLPYPRRGQHEDPATPFSESRALPVSVLSNAQLVDIFAAVLNLEPHRKKSLIGNICFLDSVDEDGSGGMWSPSRDFTSGGRLGRDHTLSDVPNHFIRDFLLEQIDQSVNEAAELSEDQRQTATRTLLPDLTADEVNNYCEALAKQREEVHRGYRAKHGIPEEDATPEQIRKCRLKRIMLRYGLEKERQAENILKQEEVVAAIDTAVDLTPRVRPDTVRDYGKYGLLRRSVIFPSPWPGRTRIEAKLAPPAYIDWDCDQIRSMIRRFCFWEGKGQRSYDWEESEFDLDDFQKALAISRQTLIAFLKKRGPENGDKSQAYELAWEFFKRRALLGYPLMKGEKKEGKAPSRETSSEDGTAGNRDEDMEEVGVLGASDSNRRPFKRRIHEPHSDEDSSKRLKTTRCRAE
;
A
#
# COMPACT_ATOMS: atom_id res chain seq x y z
N MET A 1 -6.04 19.21 26.22
CA MET A 1 -5.30 17.93 26.25
C MET A 1 -4.86 17.61 24.83
N PRO A 2 -3.58 17.31 24.57
CA PRO A 2 -3.15 16.89 23.24
C PRO A 2 -3.72 15.48 22.95
N PRO A 3 -4.09 15.18 21.68
CA PRO A 3 -4.57 13.85 21.33
C PRO A 3 -3.45 12.82 21.54
N ARG A 4 -3.76 11.76 22.30
CA ARG A 4 -2.89 10.58 22.43
C ARG A 4 -2.64 10.04 21.02
N ARG A 5 -1.39 10.11 20.56
CA ARG A 5 -0.97 9.42 19.33
C ARG A 5 -1.25 7.93 19.53
N ARG A 6 -2.16 7.35 18.75
CA ARG A 6 -2.28 5.89 18.63
C ARG A 6 -0.92 5.39 18.16
N ALA A 7 -0.26 4.58 18.99
CA ALA A 7 0.89 3.82 18.53
C ALA A 7 0.45 3.01 17.31
N LEU A 8 1.19 3.14 16.21
CA LEU A 8 0.94 2.32 15.02
C LEU A 8 1.12 0.87 15.45
N SER A 9 0.07 0.06 15.31
CA SER A 9 0.17 -1.39 15.50
C SER A 9 1.32 -1.90 14.63
N PRO A 10 2.23 -2.74 15.17
CA PRO A 10 3.28 -3.34 14.36
C PRO A 10 2.63 -4.04 13.16
N PRO A 11 3.25 -3.98 11.96
CA PRO A 11 2.74 -4.71 10.81
C PRO A 11 2.61 -6.18 11.18
N SER A 12 1.46 -6.79 10.85
CA SER A 12 1.26 -8.24 10.98
C SER A 12 2.47 -8.96 10.41
N LEU A 13 3.07 -9.84 11.20
CA LEU A 13 4.30 -10.55 10.84
C LEU A 13 4.17 -11.21 9.45
N PRO A 14 5.26 -11.27 8.66
CA PRO A 14 5.25 -12.05 7.44
C PRO A 14 4.85 -13.49 7.71
N TYR A 15 4.08 -14.05 6.77
CA TYR A 15 3.59 -15.42 6.79
C TYR A 15 4.68 -16.46 7.15
N PRO A 16 4.27 -17.61 7.75
CA PRO A 16 5.16 -18.72 8.10
C PRO A 16 6.11 -19.10 6.95
N ARG A 17 7.34 -19.49 7.30
CA ARG A 17 8.38 -19.88 6.32
C ARG A 17 8.00 -21.16 5.56
N ARG A 18 8.61 -21.32 4.38
CA ARG A 18 8.75 -22.61 3.68
C ARG A 18 9.03 -23.76 4.66
N GLY A 19 8.28 -24.86 4.55
CA GLY A 19 8.57 -26.12 5.24
C GLY A 19 8.14 -26.21 6.72
N GLN A 20 7.50 -25.19 7.30
CA GLN A 20 7.07 -25.25 8.72
C GLN A 20 6.05 -26.37 9.01
N HIS A 21 5.36 -26.83 7.98
CA HIS A 21 4.38 -27.91 8.10
C HIS A 21 5.04 -29.31 8.03
N GLU A 22 6.28 -29.40 7.54
CA GLU A 22 7.00 -30.67 7.38
C GLU A 22 7.92 -30.95 8.57
N ASP A 23 8.68 -29.94 9.00
CA ASP A 23 9.65 -30.07 10.08
C ASP A 23 9.26 -29.22 11.30
N PRO A 24 9.44 -29.75 12.53
CA PRO A 24 9.24 -28.98 13.74
C PRO A 24 10.22 -27.80 13.83
N ALA A 25 9.71 -26.64 14.23
CA ALA A 25 10.50 -25.42 14.37
C ALA A 25 11.64 -25.57 15.39
N THR A 26 11.38 -26.35 16.45
CA THR A 26 12.32 -26.61 17.54
C THR A 26 12.22 -28.07 18.01
N PRO A 27 13.22 -28.62 18.71
CA PRO A 27 13.13 -29.95 19.34
C PRO A 27 12.07 -30.08 20.44
N PHE A 28 11.37 -29.00 20.79
CA PHE A 28 10.30 -28.94 21.79
C PHE A 28 8.91 -28.80 21.14
N SER A 29 8.86 -28.53 19.83
CA SER A 29 7.62 -28.38 19.07
C SER A 29 6.90 -29.72 18.93
N GLU A 30 7.64 -30.82 18.83
CA GLU A 30 7.06 -32.17 18.90
C GLU A 30 6.74 -32.55 20.34
N SER A 31 5.52 -33.05 20.55
CA SER A 31 5.10 -33.59 21.85
C SER A 31 5.92 -34.83 22.21
N ARG A 32 6.52 -34.84 23.40
CA ARG A 32 7.23 -36.00 23.95
C ARG A 32 6.35 -36.90 24.81
N ALA A 33 5.08 -36.53 24.98
CA ALA A 33 4.12 -37.37 25.68
C ALA A 33 3.97 -38.73 24.98
N LEU A 34 3.64 -39.75 25.78
CA LEU A 34 3.23 -41.05 25.23
C LEU A 34 2.05 -40.84 24.25
N PRO A 35 1.93 -41.63 23.16
CA PRO A 35 0.92 -41.41 22.13
C PRO A 35 -0.52 -41.25 22.64
N VAL A 36 -0.87 -41.95 23.72
CA VAL A 36 -2.19 -41.88 24.37
C VAL A 36 -2.44 -40.60 25.18
N SER A 37 -1.37 -39.87 25.49
CA SER A 37 -1.37 -38.66 26.31
C SER A 37 -1.08 -37.39 25.50
N VAL A 38 -0.84 -37.51 24.19
CA VAL A 38 -0.65 -36.35 23.30
C VAL A 38 -1.98 -35.62 23.16
N LEU A 39 -1.98 -34.33 23.46
CA LEU A 39 -3.14 -33.47 23.26
C LEU A 39 -3.43 -33.35 21.75
N SER A 40 -4.66 -33.69 21.36
CA SER A 40 -5.14 -33.44 20.01
C SER A 40 -5.17 -31.94 19.68
N ASN A 41 -5.13 -31.61 18.40
CA ASN A 41 -5.20 -30.24 17.91
C ASN A 41 -6.44 -29.47 18.44
N ALA A 42 -7.59 -30.14 18.51
CA ALA A 42 -8.80 -29.56 19.10
C ALA A 42 -8.64 -29.28 20.60
N GLN A 43 -8.05 -30.22 21.35
CA GLN A 43 -7.80 -30.03 22.79
C GLN A 43 -6.83 -28.87 23.06
N LEU A 44 -5.77 -28.71 22.25
CA LEU A 44 -4.85 -27.58 22.39
C LEU A 44 -5.58 -26.23 22.20
N VAL A 45 -6.40 -26.12 21.15
CA VAL A 45 -7.21 -24.92 20.90
C VAL A 45 -8.25 -24.69 21.99
N ASP A 46 -8.87 -25.75 22.51
CA ASP A 46 -9.86 -25.66 23.58
C ASP A 46 -9.24 -25.16 24.89
N ILE A 47 -8.07 -25.70 25.26
CA ILE A 47 -7.29 -25.26 26.42
C ILE A 47 -6.92 -23.79 26.27
N PHE A 48 -6.36 -23.40 25.12
CA PHE A 48 -5.98 -22.01 24.86
C PHE A 48 -7.20 -21.07 24.94
N ALA A 49 -8.31 -21.43 24.30
CA ALA A 49 -9.54 -20.64 24.33
C ALA A 49 -10.10 -20.51 25.74
N ALA A 50 -10.05 -21.57 26.56
CA ALA A 50 -10.49 -21.54 27.94
C ALA A 50 -9.62 -20.62 28.81
N VAL A 51 -8.29 -20.70 28.69
CA VAL A 51 -7.37 -19.86 29.49
C VAL A 51 -7.53 -18.37 29.16
N LEU A 52 -7.79 -18.06 27.90
CA LEU A 52 -7.99 -16.67 27.43
C LEU A 52 -9.45 -16.19 27.48
N ASN A 53 -10.38 -17.02 27.96
CA ASN A 53 -11.82 -16.76 27.90
C ASN A 53 -12.28 -16.28 26.51
N LEU A 54 -11.81 -16.96 25.44
CA LEU A 54 -12.20 -16.61 24.08
C LEU A 54 -13.66 -16.95 23.84
N GLU A 55 -14.41 -15.94 23.40
CA GLU A 55 -15.75 -16.13 22.86
C GLU A 55 -15.77 -17.15 21.70
N PRO A 56 -16.85 -17.93 21.52
CA PRO A 56 -16.91 -18.97 20.49
C PRO A 56 -16.55 -18.50 19.07
N HIS A 57 -16.96 -17.28 18.70
CA HIS A 57 -16.63 -16.70 17.40
C HIS A 57 -15.15 -16.35 17.25
N ARG A 58 -14.46 -15.93 18.33
CA ARG A 58 -13.01 -15.68 18.33
C ARG A 58 -12.24 -16.98 18.25
N LYS A 59 -12.65 -18.00 19.01
CA LYS A 59 -12.09 -19.36 18.89
C LYS A 59 -12.23 -19.90 17.46
N LYS A 60 -13.40 -19.70 16.84
CA LYS A 60 -13.64 -20.07 15.44
C LYS A 60 -12.68 -19.34 14.48
N SER A 61 -12.48 -18.04 14.69
CA SER A 61 -11.52 -17.24 13.91
C SER A 61 -10.07 -17.71 14.12
N LEU A 62 -9.71 -18.12 15.34
CA LEU A 62 -8.39 -18.67 15.66
C LEU A 62 -8.13 -19.96 14.88
N ILE A 63 -9.09 -20.89 14.87
CA ILE A 63 -9.03 -22.13 14.07
C ILE A 63 -8.86 -21.80 12.59
N GLY A 64 -9.65 -20.84 12.09
CA GLY A 64 -9.56 -20.37 10.72
C GLY A 64 -8.17 -19.84 10.36
N ASN A 65 -7.59 -19.02 11.23
CA ASN A 65 -6.25 -18.47 11.05
C ASN A 65 -5.19 -19.57 11.07
N ILE A 66 -5.26 -20.54 11.99
CA ILE A 66 -4.35 -21.68 12.05
C ILE A 66 -4.39 -22.45 10.74
N CYS A 67 -5.58 -22.87 10.29
CA CYS A 67 -5.75 -23.61 9.05
C CYS A 67 -5.32 -22.81 7.81
N PHE A 68 -5.59 -21.50 7.79
CA PHE A 68 -5.15 -20.63 6.70
C PHE A 68 -3.63 -20.52 6.64
N LEU A 69 -2.96 -20.28 7.78
CA LEU A 69 -1.51 -20.16 7.83
C LEU A 69 -0.80 -21.47 7.50
N ASP A 70 -1.33 -22.60 7.99
CA ASP A 70 -0.86 -23.95 7.60
C ASP A 70 -1.10 -24.25 6.11
N SER A 71 -2.11 -23.64 5.49
CA SER A 71 -2.38 -23.85 4.05
C SER A 71 -1.42 -23.11 3.12
N VAL A 72 -0.61 -22.18 3.61
CA VAL A 72 0.32 -21.39 2.78
C VAL A 72 1.45 -22.29 2.28
N ASP A 73 1.59 -22.37 0.96
CA ASP A 73 2.62 -23.15 0.29
C ASP A 73 3.98 -22.42 0.19
N GLU A 74 4.96 -23.06 -0.46
CA GLU A 74 6.31 -22.52 -0.62
C GLU A 74 6.41 -21.22 -1.44
N ASP A 75 5.41 -20.96 -2.28
CA ASP A 75 5.31 -19.79 -3.14
C ASP A 75 4.54 -18.66 -2.45
N GLY A 76 4.03 -18.91 -1.25
CA GLY A 76 3.21 -17.98 -0.48
C GLY A 76 1.75 -17.97 -0.91
N SER A 77 1.31 -18.95 -1.69
CA SER A 77 -0.10 -19.12 -2.06
C SER A 77 -0.80 -19.87 -0.94
N GLY A 78 -1.73 -19.20 -0.26
CA GLY A 78 -2.60 -19.80 0.75
C GLY A 78 -3.91 -20.30 0.18
N GLY A 79 -4.59 -21.16 0.94
CA GLY A 79 -5.99 -21.46 0.72
C GLY A 79 -6.90 -20.28 1.09
N MET A 80 -8.20 -20.45 0.90
CA MET A 80 -9.21 -19.45 1.29
C MET A 80 -10.01 -19.96 2.48
N TRP A 81 -9.91 -19.29 3.62
CA TRP A 81 -10.70 -19.65 4.79
C TRP A 81 -12.19 -19.31 4.57
N SER A 82 -13.07 -20.27 4.87
CA SER A 82 -14.52 -20.09 4.82
C SER A 82 -15.12 -20.10 6.23
N PRO A 83 -15.44 -18.93 6.81
CA PRO A 83 -15.97 -18.84 8.18
C PRO A 83 -17.32 -19.56 8.38
N SER A 84 -18.07 -19.81 7.31
CA SER A 84 -19.37 -20.51 7.38
C SER A 84 -19.26 -22.02 7.27
N ARG A 85 -18.13 -22.53 6.74
CA ARG A 85 -17.94 -23.97 6.46
C ARG A 85 -16.85 -24.62 7.30
N ASP A 86 -16.12 -23.85 8.09
CA ASP A 86 -15.15 -24.32 9.10
C ASP A 86 -13.95 -25.05 8.49
N PHE A 87 -13.61 -24.72 7.25
CA PHE A 87 -12.43 -25.22 6.55
C PHE A 87 -11.75 -24.11 5.72
N THR A 88 -10.53 -24.40 5.30
CA THR A 88 -9.76 -23.59 4.35
C THR A 88 -9.67 -24.35 3.02
N SER A 89 -10.19 -23.79 1.94
CA SER A 89 -10.14 -24.48 0.62
C SER A 89 -8.82 -24.21 -0.10
N GLY A 90 -8.19 -25.24 -0.66
CA GLY A 90 -6.99 -25.11 -1.48
C GLY A 90 -5.70 -25.08 -0.66
N GLY A 91 -4.72 -24.27 -1.08
CA GLY A 91 -3.40 -24.22 -0.44
C GLY A 91 -2.58 -25.50 -0.64
N ARG A 92 -1.67 -25.79 0.29
CA ARG A 92 -0.65 -26.85 0.17
C ARG A 92 -1.19 -28.26 -0.09
N LEU A 93 -2.39 -28.61 0.39
CA LEU A 93 -2.97 -29.94 0.15
C LEU A 93 -3.85 -30.02 -1.09
N GLY A 94 -4.14 -28.90 -1.76
CA GLY A 94 -5.01 -28.86 -2.95
C GLY A 94 -6.46 -29.32 -2.71
N ARG A 95 -6.87 -29.49 -1.45
CA ARG A 95 -8.22 -29.88 -1.00
C ARG A 95 -8.65 -29.03 0.19
N ASP A 96 -9.82 -29.32 0.76
CA ASP A 96 -10.26 -28.68 1.99
C ASP A 96 -9.35 -29.07 3.17
N HIS A 97 -8.78 -28.06 3.83
CA HIS A 97 -8.00 -28.11 5.06
C HIS A 97 -8.91 -27.95 6.28
N THR A 98 -8.79 -28.89 7.19
CA THR A 98 -9.41 -28.86 8.51
C THR A 98 -8.34 -28.84 9.60
N LEU A 99 -8.74 -28.58 10.84
CA LEU A 99 -7.81 -28.54 11.97
C LEU A 99 -7.06 -29.87 12.17
N SER A 100 -7.64 -31.00 11.76
CA SER A 100 -6.98 -32.32 11.81
C SER A 100 -5.89 -32.52 10.75
N ASP A 101 -5.87 -31.70 9.69
CA ASP A 101 -4.82 -31.75 8.66
C ASP A 101 -3.56 -30.98 9.05
N VAL A 102 -3.68 -30.13 10.07
CA VAL A 102 -2.58 -29.29 10.58
C VAL A 102 -1.65 -30.14 11.45
N PRO A 103 -0.33 -30.11 11.25
CA PRO A 103 0.61 -30.80 12.13
C PRO A 103 0.50 -30.31 13.57
N ASN A 104 0.59 -31.22 14.54
CA ASN A 104 0.41 -30.87 15.95
C ASN A 104 1.45 -29.86 16.45
N HIS A 105 2.70 -30.02 16.00
CA HIS A 105 3.81 -29.13 16.35
C HIS A 105 3.58 -27.69 15.86
N PHE A 106 2.99 -27.53 14.67
CA PHE A 106 2.63 -26.23 14.12
C PHE A 106 1.63 -25.50 15.01
N ILE A 107 0.63 -26.22 15.54
CA ILE A 107 -0.36 -25.63 16.47
C ILE A 107 0.29 -25.23 17.79
N ARG A 108 1.17 -26.07 18.34
CA ARG A 108 1.93 -25.74 19.57
C ARG A 108 2.72 -24.45 19.37
N ASP A 109 3.51 -24.37 18.31
CA ASP A 109 4.31 -23.18 17.96
C ASP A 109 3.41 -21.94 17.83
N PHE A 110 2.33 -22.05 17.04
CA PHE A 110 1.41 -20.95 16.79
C PHE A 110 0.73 -20.44 18.06
N LEU A 111 0.22 -21.32 18.92
CA LEU A 111 -0.46 -20.91 20.15
C LEU A 111 0.51 -20.24 21.13
N LEU A 112 1.75 -20.74 21.25
CA LEU A 112 2.77 -20.10 22.08
C LEU A 112 3.15 -18.72 21.57
N GLU A 113 3.27 -18.56 20.25
CA GLU A 113 3.47 -17.25 19.64
C GLU A 113 2.31 -16.29 19.93
N GLN A 114 1.06 -16.77 19.92
CA GLN A 114 -0.10 -15.94 20.27
C GLN A 114 -0.08 -15.51 21.75
N ILE A 115 0.34 -16.39 22.67
CA ILE A 115 0.51 -16.03 24.10
C ILE A 115 1.52 -14.89 24.22
N ASP A 116 2.65 -14.98 23.52
CA ASP A 116 3.71 -13.96 23.56
C ASP A 116 3.27 -12.65 22.89
N GLN A 117 2.53 -12.71 21.77
CA GLN A 117 2.05 -11.53 21.04
C GLN A 117 0.92 -10.77 21.74
N SER A 118 0.12 -11.44 22.56
CA SER A 118 -1.00 -10.83 23.31
C SER A 118 -0.57 -9.68 24.24
N VAL A 119 0.74 -9.54 24.50
CA VAL A 119 1.37 -8.38 25.17
C VAL A 119 1.15 -7.07 24.40
N ASN A 120 0.95 -7.14 23.09
CA ASN A 120 0.85 -5.97 22.21
C ASN A 120 -0.58 -5.60 21.80
N GLU A 121 -1.57 -6.46 22.10
CA GLU A 121 -2.98 -6.19 21.84
C GLU A 121 -3.69 -5.71 23.12
N ALA A 122 -4.80 -4.97 22.99
CA ALA A 122 -5.45 -4.23 24.08
C ALA A 122 -6.01 -5.06 25.27
N ALA A 123 -5.79 -6.37 25.28
CA ALA A 123 -6.10 -7.27 26.38
C ALA A 123 -4.78 -7.88 26.90
N GLU A 124 -4.07 -7.12 27.72
CA GLU A 124 -2.84 -7.57 28.36
C GLU A 124 -3.15 -8.80 29.23
N LEU A 125 -2.67 -9.98 28.84
CA LEU A 125 -2.67 -11.13 29.73
C LEU A 125 -1.73 -10.87 30.90
N SER A 126 -2.19 -11.16 32.11
CA SER A 126 -1.30 -11.18 33.26
C SER A 126 -0.16 -12.19 33.05
N GLU A 127 0.99 -11.94 33.67
CA GLU A 127 2.12 -12.87 33.63
C GLU A 127 1.73 -14.27 34.14
N ASP A 128 0.92 -14.35 35.19
CA ASP A 128 0.40 -15.59 35.73
C ASP A 128 -0.49 -16.35 34.72
N GLN A 129 -1.36 -15.64 34.00
CA GLN A 129 -2.18 -16.24 32.94
C GLN A 129 -1.32 -16.78 31.80
N ARG A 130 -0.27 -16.07 31.40
CA ARG A 130 0.67 -16.53 30.37
C ARG A 130 1.40 -17.79 30.83
N GLN A 131 1.98 -17.79 32.02
CA GLN A 131 2.66 -18.96 32.56
C GLN A 131 1.71 -20.16 32.71
N THR A 132 0.46 -19.91 33.14
CA THR A 132 -0.57 -20.95 33.26
C THR A 132 -0.96 -21.50 31.89
N ALA A 133 -1.20 -20.65 30.90
CA ALA A 133 -1.51 -21.04 29.52
C ALA A 133 -0.41 -21.92 28.94
N THR A 134 0.84 -21.44 29.01
CA THR A 134 2.01 -22.12 28.47
C THR A 134 2.21 -23.50 29.12
N ARG A 135 2.12 -23.59 30.45
CA ARG A 135 2.25 -24.88 31.16
C ARG A 135 1.11 -25.86 30.82
N THR A 136 -0.11 -25.35 30.63
CA THR A 136 -1.27 -26.21 30.33
C THR A 136 -1.21 -26.76 28.91
N LEU A 137 -0.64 -26.01 27.96
CA LEU A 137 -0.45 -26.45 26.57
C LEU A 137 0.69 -27.46 26.40
N LEU A 138 1.65 -27.47 27.32
CA LEU A 138 2.89 -28.24 27.25
C LEU A 138 3.08 -29.15 28.48
N PRO A 139 2.11 -30.04 28.80
CA PRO A 139 2.19 -30.88 30.00
C PRO A 139 3.34 -31.89 29.95
N ASP A 140 3.92 -32.12 28.77
CA ASP A 140 5.02 -33.03 28.52
C ASP A 140 6.41 -32.41 28.77
N LEU A 141 6.49 -31.10 29.00
CA LEU A 141 7.75 -30.38 29.18
C LEU A 141 7.93 -29.88 30.61
N THR A 142 9.17 -29.89 31.09
CA THR A 142 9.55 -29.25 32.35
C THR A 142 9.54 -27.72 32.22
N ALA A 143 9.53 -26.99 33.34
CA ALA A 143 9.55 -25.53 33.33
C ALA A 143 10.77 -24.95 32.58
N ASP A 144 11.94 -25.57 32.75
CA ASP A 144 13.17 -25.14 32.05
C ASP A 144 13.09 -25.41 30.55
N GLU A 145 12.51 -26.55 30.14
CA GLU A 145 12.29 -26.86 28.73
C GLU A 145 11.27 -25.95 28.08
N VAL A 146 10.20 -25.58 28.80
CA VAL A 146 9.24 -24.57 28.35
C VAL A 146 9.92 -23.23 28.11
N ASN A 147 10.78 -22.78 29.03
CA ASN A 147 11.54 -21.54 28.85
C ASN A 147 12.46 -21.62 27.63
N ASN A 148 13.22 -22.71 27.49
CA ASN A 148 14.08 -22.95 26.33
C ASN A 148 13.29 -22.97 25.01
N TYR A 149 12.08 -23.52 25.01
CA TYR A 149 11.20 -23.54 23.85
C TYR A 149 10.73 -22.14 23.48
N CYS A 150 10.25 -21.35 24.44
CA CYS A 150 9.86 -19.97 24.21
C CYS A 150 11.02 -19.10 23.69
N GLU A 151 12.22 -19.25 24.25
CA GLU A 151 13.42 -18.56 23.77
C GLU A 151 13.79 -18.95 22.32
N ALA A 152 13.70 -20.24 21.99
CA ALA A 152 13.96 -20.73 20.64
C ALA A 152 12.96 -20.16 19.61
N LEU A 153 11.66 -20.14 19.94
CA LEU A 153 10.63 -19.51 19.08
C LEU A 153 10.86 -18.01 18.92
N ALA A 154 11.19 -17.31 20.01
CA ALA A 154 11.47 -15.87 19.97
C ALA A 154 12.65 -15.56 19.05
N LYS A 155 13.74 -16.35 19.13
CA LYS A 155 14.90 -16.22 18.26
C LYS A 155 14.55 -16.48 16.79
N GLN A 156 13.81 -17.55 16.50
CA GLN A 156 13.39 -17.87 15.14
C GLN A 156 12.52 -16.76 14.54
N ARG A 157 11.59 -16.21 15.33
CA ARG A 157 10.76 -15.07 14.94
C ARG A 157 11.61 -13.83 14.63
N GLU A 158 12.60 -13.54 15.48
CA GLU A 158 13.52 -12.43 15.23
C GLU A 158 14.28 -12.63 13.91
N GLU A 159 14.75 -13.85 13.62
CA GLU A 159 15.41 -14.18 12.36
C GLU A 159 14.47 -14.06 11.15
N VAL A 160 13.22 -14.48 11.26
CA VAL A 160 12.17 -14.27 10.23
C VAL A 160 11.96 -12.78 9.99
N HIS A 161 11.80 -12.01 11.06
CA HIS A 161 11.59 -10.57 10.99
C HIS A 161 12.79 -9.85 10.37
N ARG A 162 14.02 -10.21 10.78
CA ARG A 162 15.28 -9.73 10.20
C ARG A 162 15.37 -10.05 8.71
N GLY A 163 15.02 -11.29 8.31
CA GLY A 163 14.96 -11.70 6.91
C GLY A 163 13.96 -10.89 6.09
N TYR A 164 12.78 -10.63 6.63
CA TYR A 164 11.76 -9.78 6.02
C TYR A 164 12.23 -8.32 5.90
N ARG A 165 12.77 -7.73 6.96
CA ARG A 165 13.34 -6.37 6.95
C ARG A 165 14.39 -6.26 5.85
N ALA A 166 15.33 -7.20 5.80
CA ALA A 166 16.35 -7.25 4.77
C ALA A 166 15.76 -7.39 3.35
N LYS A 167 14.75 -8.25 3.15
CA LYS A 167 14.06 -8.44 1.86
C LYS A 167 13.37 -7.14 1.40
N HIS A 168 12.72 -6.43 2.30
CA HIS A 168 11.91 -5.23 1.99
C HIS A 168 12.68 -3.91 2.11
N GLY A 169 13.98 -3.94 2.41
CA GLY A 169 14.79 -2.71 2.55
C GLY A 169 14.38 -1.89 3.76
N ILE A 170 14.05 -2.55 4.86
CA ILE A 170 13.82 -1.94 6.17
C ILE A 170 15.14 -2.09 6.94
N PRO A 171 15.75 -0.99 7.42
CA PRO A 171 17.00 -1.07 8.20
C PRO A 171 16.75 -1.70 9.56
N GLU A 172 17.78 -2.27 10.19
CA GLU A 172 17.77 -2.66 11.61
C GLU A 172 17.76 -1.42 12.52
N GLU A 173 17.49 -1.62 13.81
CA GLU A 173 17.43 -0.52 14.79
C GLU A 173 18.80 0.13 15.05
N ASP A 174 19.86 -0.68 15.01
CA ASP A 174 21.27 -0.29 15.15
C ASP A 174 21.95 0.03 13.80
N ALA A 175 21.16 0.15 12.73
CA ALA A 175 21.71 0.33 11.38
C ALA A 175 22.45 1.66 11.23
N THR A 176 23.63 1.61 10.60
CA THR A 176 24.40 2.81 10.26
C THR A 176 23.67 3.66 9.22
N PRO A 177 23.98 4.98 9.10
CA PRO A 177 23.39 5.83 8.07
C PRO A 177 23.54 5.28 6.64
N GLU A 178 24.66 4.60 6.36
CA GLU A 178 24.90 3.96 5.06
C GLU A 178 24.01 2.74 4.84
N GLN A 179 23.80 1.92 5.87
CA GLN A 179 22.86 0.79 5.80
C GLN A 179 21.41 1.28 5.62
N ILE A 180 21.01 2.34 6.34
CA ILE A 180 19.71 2.99 6.15
C ILE A 180 19.56 3.48 4.70
N ARG A 181 20.59 4.12 4.14
CA ARG A 181 20.61 4.56 2.74
C ARG A 181 20.46 3.38 1.77
N LYS A 182 21.21 2.30 1.96
CA LYS A 182 21.12 1.08 1.14
C LYS A 182 19.74 0.43 1.20
N CYS A 183 19.15 0.35 2.40
CA CYS A 183 17.78 -0.13 2.60
C CYS A 183 16.75 0.75 1.86
N ARG A 184 16.87 2.08 1.94
CA ARG A 184 16.03 3.02 1.17
C ARG A 184 16.15 2.80 -0.33
N LEU A 185 17.37 2.64 -0.86
CA LEU A 185 17.60 2.36 -2.28
C LEU A 185 16.94 1.06 -2.72
N LYS A 186 17.13 -0.03 -1.96
CA LYS A 186 16.47 -1.32 -2.22
C LYS A 186 14.94 -1.19 -2.23
N ARG A 187 14.37 -0.47 -1.27
CA ARG A 187 12.93 -0.22 -1.20
C ARG A 187 12.41 0.55 -2.43
N ILE A 188 13.16 1.55 -2.90
CA ILE A 188 12.85 2.28 -4.13
C ILE A 188 12.93 1.34 -5.34
N MET A 189 13.98 0.52 -5.45
CA MET A 189 14.11 -0.45 -6.54
C MET A 189 12.92 -1.41 -6.60
N LEU A 190 12.52 -1.98 -5.45
CA LEU A 190 11.36 -2.86 -5.36
C LEU A 190 10.05 -2.14 -5.73
N ARG A 191 9.84 -0.93 -5.20
CA ARG A 191 8.61 -0.15 -5.45
C ARG A 191 8.41 0.19 -6.92
N TYR A 192 9.49 0.54 -7.61
CA TYR A 192 9.45 1.05 -8.99
C TYR A 192 9.89 0.00 -10.03
N GLY A 193 10.18 -1.24 -9.62
CA GLY A 193 10.68 -2.28 -10.50
C GLY A 193 12.00 -1.90 -11.19
N LEU A 194 12.90 -1.21 -10.50
CA LEU A 194 14.17 -0.75 -11.07
C LEU A 194 15.25 -1.81 -10.93
N GLU A 195 15.91 -2.10 -12.04
CA GLU A 195 17.05 -3.03 -12.06
C GLU A 195 18.36 -2.34 -11.64
N LYS A 196 18.49 -1.02 -11.87
CA LYS A 196 19.75 -0.29 -11.69
C LYS A 196 19.69 0.62 -10.46
N GLU A 197 20.62 0.43 -9.53
CA GLU A 197 20.75 1.25 -8.32
C GLU A 197 20.88 2.75 -8.62
N ARG A 198 21.60 3.13 -9.68
CA ARG A 198 21.72 4.54 -10.13
C ARG A 198 20.37 5.20 -10.39
N GLN A 199 19.37 4.46 -10.89
CA GLN A 199 18.03 5.01 -11.08
C GLN A 199 17.33 5.25 -9.74
N ALA A 200 17.48 4.32 -8.79
CA ALA A 200 16.97 4.46 -7.44
C ALA A 200 17.64 5.61 -6.68
N GLU A 201 18.95 5.83 -6.86
CA GLU A 201 19.65 6.98 -6.29
C GLU A 201 19.08 8.32 -6.78
N ASN A 202 18.68 8.40 -8.05
CA ASN A 202 18.08 9.62 -8.57
C ASN A 202 16.72 9.90 -7.93
N ILE A 203 15.92 8.86 -7.69
CA ILE A 203 14.64 8.97 -6.98
C ILE A 203 14.87 9.32 -5.51
N LEU A 204 15.83 8.68 -4.83
CA LEU A 204 16.16 8.99 -3.44
C LEU A 204 16.60 10.45 -3.28
N LYS A 205 17.48 10.93 -4.16
CA LYS A 205 17.89 12.35 -4.20
C LYS A 205 16.70 13.27 -4.43
N GLN A 206 15.72 12.84 -5.21
CA GLN A 206 14.50 13.60 -5.44
C GLN A 206 13.62 13.67 -4.18
N GLU A 207 13.42 12.53 -3.50
CA GLU A 207 12.69 12.46 -2.22
C GLU A 207 13.36 13.33 -1.14
N GLU A 208 14.69 13.28 -1.00
CA GLU A 208 15.46 14.08 -0.06
C GLU A 208 15.33 15.58 -0.33
N VAL A 209 15.43 15.98 -1.60
CA VAL A 209 15.31 17.38 -2.01
C VAL A 209 13.92 17.92 -1.71
N VAL A 210 12.87 17.12 -1.95
CA VAL A 210 11.49 17.52 -1.62
C VAL A 210 11.27 17.58 -0.13
N ALA A 211 11.74 16.60 0.64
CA ALA A 211 11.63 16.60 2.09
C ALA A 211 12.30 17.82 2.76
N ALA A 212 13.27 18.43 2.07
CA ALA A 212 13.96 19.64 2.52
C ALA A 212 13.30 20.97 2.08
N ILE A 213 12.15 20.95 1.39
CA ILE A 213 11.43 22.18 0.96
C ILE A 213 10.59 22.73 2.11
N ASP A 214 10.67 24.01 2.42
CA ASP A 214 9.85 24.59 3.48
C ASP A 214 8.33 24.53 3.17
N THR A 215 7.57 23.90 4.07
CA THR A 215 6.10 23.84 3.99
C THR A 215 5.42 24.97 4.74
N ALA A 216 6.14 25.83 5.47
CA ALA A 216 5.56 26.99 6.16
C ALA A 216 5.41 28.23 5.26
N VAL A 217 5.86 28.15 3.99
CA VAL A 217 5.78 29.24 3.02
C VAL A 217 4.32 29.71 2.83
N ASP A 218 4.09 31.01 2.93
CA ASP A 218 2.82 31.65 2.60
C ASP A 218 2.56 31.55 1.09
N LEU A 219 1.44 30.92 0.71
CA LEU A 219 1.07 30.67 -0.69
C LEU A 219 0.14 31.73 -1.27
N THR A 220 -0.09 32.83 -0.55
CA THR A 220 -0.85 33.97 -1.05
C THR A 220 -0.18 34.52 -2.32
N PRO A 221 -0.92 34.66 -3.44
CA PRO A 221 -0.36 35.22 -4.66
C PRO A 221 0.29 36.59 -4.43
N ARG A 222 1.47 36.80 -5.01
CA ARG A 222 2.26 38.03 -4.89
C ARG A 222 2.29 38.74 -6.24
N VAL A 223 2.14 40.06 -6.23
CA VAL A 223 2.24 40.86 -7.46
C VAL A 223 3.71 40.90 -7.89
N ARG A 224 4.03 40.31 -9.05
CA ARG A 224 5.38 40.31 -9.65
C ARG A 224 5.31 40.80 -11.10
N PRO A 225 5.22 42.13 -11.33
CA PRO A 225 4.93 42.67 -12.65
C PRO A 225 6.04 42.35 -13.67
N ASP A 226 7.29 42.19 -13.20
CA ASP A 226 8.45 41.95 -14.06
C ASP A 226 8.67 40.46 -14.39
N THR A 227 7.89 39.55 -13.81
CA THR A 227 8.03 38.10 -14.03
C THR A 227 6.93 37.60 -14.95
N VAL A 228 7.28 37.35 -16.20
CA VAL A 228 6.35 36.92 -17.26
C VAL A 228 6.68 35.51 -17.72
N ARG A 229 5.65 34.70 -17.97
CA ARG A 229 5.75 33.37 -18.55
C ARG A 229 6.19 33.44 -20.00
N ASP A 230 7.36 32.86 -20.32
CA ASP A 230 7.91 32.85 -21.69
C ASP A 230 7.36 31.66 -22.49
N TYR A 231 6.17 31.86 -23.07
CA TYR A 231 5.54 30.86 -23.93
C TYR A 231 6.33 30.56 -25.21
N GLY A 232 7.16 31.49 -25.68
CA GLY A 232 8.00 31.29 -26.86
C GLY A 232 9.12 30.29 -26.60
N LYS A 233 9.75 30.38 -25.43
CA LYS A 233 10.90 29.54 -25.06
C LYS A 233 10.52 28.13 -24.63
N TYR A 234 9.47 27.97 -23.81
CA TYR A 234 9.12 26.67 -23.23
C TYR A 234 7.84 26.03 -23.81
N GLY A 235 7.11 26.75 -24.67
CA GLY A 235 5.84 26.29 -25.22
C GLY A 235 4.74 26.21 -24.16
N LEU A 236 3.57 25.71 -24.55
CA LEU A 236 2.44 25.46 -23.65
C LEU A 236 2.56 24.12 -22.93
N LEU A 237 1.98 24.03 -21.73
CA LEU A 237 1.79 22.75 -21.05
C LEU A 237 0.94 21.79 -21.93
N ARG A 238 1.49 20.62 -22.27
CA ARG A 238 0.87 19.69 -23.23
C ARG A 238 0.00 18.61 -22.57
N ARG A 239 0.27 18.27 -21.32
CA ARG A 239 -0.41 17.22 -20.56
C ARG A 239 -1.51 17.81 -19.67
N SER A 240 -2.37 16.93 -19.17
CA SER A 240 -3.43 17.33 -18.24
C SER A 240 -2.85 17.71 -16.87
N VAL A 241 -3.47 18.71 -16.24
CA VAL A 241 -3.30 19.11 -14.84
C VAL A 241 -4.34 18.48 -13.91
N ILE A 242 -5.29 17.73 -14.49
CA ILE A 242 -6.36 17.03 -13.79
C ILE A 242 -6.03 15.54 -13.67
N PHE A 243 -5.61 14.94 -14.78
CA PHE A 243 -5.36 13.50 -14.85
C PHE A 243 -3.86 13.18 -14.94
N PRO A 244 -3.33 12.29 -14.08
CA PRO A 244 -1.95 11.85 -14.17
C PRO A 244 -1.67 11.03 -15.44
N SER A 245 -0.39 10.83 -15.75
CA SER A 245 0.05 9.92 -16.81
C SER A 245 -0.59 8.53 -16.60
N PRO A 246 -1.04 7.82 -17.66
CA PRO A 246 -0.68 7.95 -19.07
C PRO A 246 -1.60 8.83 -19.93
N TRP A 247 -2.45 9.68 -19.32
CA TRP A 247 -3.39 10.48 -20.11
C TRP A 247 -2.69 11.28 -21.24
N PRO A 248 -3.14 11.14 -22.50
CA PRO A 248 -2.36 11.53 -23.66
C PRO A 248 -2.26 13.05 -23.86
N GLY A 249 -3.14 13.84 -23.22
CA GLY A 249 -3.11 15.29 -23.36
C GLY A 249 -4.13 16.02 -22.48
N ARG A 250 -4.23 17.33 -22.69
CA ARG A 250 -5.21 18.21 -22.05
C ARG A 250 -6.65 17.82 -22.41
N THR A 251 -7.56 17.97 -21.45
CA THR A 251 -9.00 17.95 -21.71
C THR A 251 -9.42 19.14 -22.59
N ARG A 252 -10.61 19.06 -23.19
CA ARG A 252 -11.18 20.19 -23.96
C ARG A 252 -11.34 21.46 -23.13
N ILE A 253 -11.62 21.33 -21.83
CA ILE A 253 -11.78 22.46 -20.91
C ILE A 253 -10.40 23.10 -20.67
N GLU A 254 -9.39 22.29 -20.36
CA GLU A 254 -8.01 22.76 -20.18
C GLU A 254 -7.44 23.45 -21.42
N ALA A 255 -7.77 22.96 -22.62
CA ALA A 255 -7.30 23.54 -23.87
C ALA A 255 -7.88 24.93 -24.14
N LYS A 256 -9.08 25.24 -23.62
CA LYS A 256 -9.74 26.55 -23.75
C LYS A 256 -9.23 27.58 -22.74
N LEU A 257 -8.54 27.14 -21.69
CA LEU A 257 -7.98 28.05 -20.68
C LEU A 257 -6.75 28.77 -21.20
N ALA A 258 -6.82 30.09 -21.19
CA ALA A 258 -5.70 31.01 -21.37
C ALA A 258 -5.21 31.47 -19.98
N PRO A 259 -4.16 30.83 -19.41
CA PRO A 259 -3.54 31.36 -18.20
C PRO A 259 -2.99 32.77 -18.45
N PRO A 260 -2.94 33.63 -17.41
CA PRO A 260 -2.39 34.98 -17.54
C PRO A 260 -0.92 34.94 -17.97
N ALA A 261 -0.36 36.07 -18.42
CA ALA A 261 1.06 36.14 -18.77
C ALA A 261 1.96 36.31 -17.53
N TYR A 262 1.47 36.99 -16.49
CA TYR A 262 2.23 37.32 -15.29
C TYR A 262 2.24 36.17 -14.29
N ILE A 263 3.42 35.86 -13.76
CA ILE A 263 3.62 34.85 -12.74
C ILE A 263 3.41 35.46 -11.35
N ASP A 264 2.39 35.00 -10.64
CA ASP A 264 1.95 35.50 -9.34
C ASP A 264 2.40 34.66 -8.13
N TRP A 265 3.25 33.65 -8.36
CA TRP A 265 3.88 32.87 -7.29
C TRP A 265 5.38 32.81 -7.47
N ASP A 266 6.13 33.03 -6.39
CA ASP A 266 7.59 32.93 -6.41
C ASP A 266 8.11 31.49 -6.38
N CYS A 267 9.43 31.33 -6.53
CA CYS A 267 10.04 30.00 -6.61
C CYS A 267 9.83 29.17 -5.34
N ASP A 268 9.84 29.77 -4.15
CA ASP A 268 9.64 29.04 -2.90
C ASP A 268 8.17 28.65 -2.73
N GLN A 269 7.24 29.52 -3.13
CA GLN A 269 5.81 29.19 -3.20
C GLN A 269 5.57 27.99 -4.13
N ILE A 270 6.11 28.03 -5.36
CA ILE A 270 5.96 26.92 -6.32
C ILE A 270 6.58 25.62 -5.78
N ARG A 271 7.77 25.66 -5.17
CA ARG A 271 8.36 24.47 -4.54
C ARG A 271 7.48 23.90 -3.44
N SER A 272 6.96 24.76 -2.56
CA SER A 272 6.10 24.36 -1.47
C SER A 272 4.78 23.77 -1.98
N MET A 273 4.19 24.35 -3.04
CA MET A 273 3.04 23.78 -3.73
C MET A 273 3.35 22.40 -4.31
N ILE A 274 4.49 22.19 -4.99
CA ILE A 274 4.91 20.87 -5.48
C ILE A 274 5.00 19.87 -4.32
N ARG A 275 5.63 20.25 -3.21
CA ARG A 275 5.73 19.37 -2.03
C ARG A 275 4.35 19.01 -1.51
N ARG A 276 3.49 19.99 -1.21
CA ARG A 276 2.14 19.75 -0.62
C ARG A 276 1.20 19.03 -1.58
N PHE A 277 1.38 19.21 -2.89
CA PHE A 277 0.58 18.55 -3.92
C PHE A 277 0.98 17.09 -4.11
N CYS A 278 2.28 16.80 -4.25
CA CYS A 278 2.79 15.45 -4.53
C CYS A 278 3.07 14.61 -3.28
N PHE A 279 3.23 15.23 -2.10
CA PHE A 279 3.58 14.57 -0.85
C PHE A 279 2.63 14.99 0.25
N TRP A 280 1.78 14.06 0.68
CA TRP A 280 0.88 14.26 1.79
C TRP A 280 1.44 13.62 3.05
N GLU A 281 1.74 14.44 4.05
CA GLU A 281 2.34 14.01 5.32
C GLU A 281 1.37 13.19 6.20
N GLY A 282 0.08 13.15 5.87
CA GLY A 282 -0.97 12.53 6.69
C GLY A 282 -1.32 11.07 6.38
N LYS A 283 -0.80 10.45 5.32
CA LYS A 283 -1.03 9.03 5.02
C LYS A 283 0.30 8.30 4.93
N GLY A 284 0.69 7.66 6.03
CA GLY A 284 1.77 6.67 6.01
C GLY A 284 1.37 5.54 5.07
N GLN A 285 2.20 5.29 4.04
CA GLN A 285 1.96 4.28 3.01
C GLN A 285 0.73 4.56 2.13
N ARG A 286 0.85 4.27 0.82
CA ARG A 286 -0.24 4.44 -0.16
C ARG A 286 -1.52 3.80 0.38
N SER A 287 -2.53 4.62 0.69
CA SER A 287 -3.91 4.16 0.79
C SER A 287 -4.30 3.72 -0.63
N TYR A 288 -4.73 2.47 -0.75
CA TYR A 288 -5.12 1.85 -2.03
C TYR A 288 -6.45 2.42 -2.58
N ASP A 289 -6.93 3.55 -2.05
CA ASP A 289 -8.13 4.22 -2.56
C ASP A 289 -7.77 4.95 -3.85
N TRP A 290 -8.07 4.29 -4.96
CA TRP A 290 -7.82 4.67 -6.35
C TRP A 290 -8.79 5.74 -6.89
N GLU A 291 -9.74 6.22 -6.06
CA GLU A 291 -10.88 7.02 -6.53
C GLU A 291 -10.61 8.52 -6.72
N GLU A 292 -9.51 9.07 -6.19
CA GLU A 292 -9.12 10.44 -6.48
C GLU A 292 -7.67 10.45 -6.95
N SER A 293 -7.45 10.80 -8.22
CA SER A 293 -6.14 10.70 -8.86
C SER A 293 -5.14 11.70 -8.26
N GLU A 294 -4.43 11.26 -7.22
CA GLU A 294 -3.37 12.00 -6.57
C GLU A 294 -2.09 11.88 -7.40
N PHE A 295 -1.66 12.99 -8.00
CA PHE A 295 -0.39 13.05 -8.73
C PHE A 295 0.76 12.70 -7.78
N ASP A 296 1.53 11.66 -8.12
CA ASP A 296 2.87 11.53 -7.54
C ASP A 296 3.85 12.48 -8.24
N LEU A 297 5.07 12.57 -7.72
CA LEU A 297 6.06 13.50 -8.26
C LEU A 297 6.54 13.10 -9.67
N ASP A 298 6.51 11.81 -10.01
CA ASP A 298 6.87 11.34 -11.35
C ASP A 298 5.75 11.68 -12.35
N ASP A 299 4.49 11.59 -11.96
CA ASP A 299 3.35 12.02 -12.75
C ASP A 299 3.33 13.52 -12.95
N PHE A 300 3.66 14.29 -11.91
CA PHE A 300 3.84 15.74 -12.02
C PHE A 300 4.99 16.08 -12.98
N GLN A 301 6.14 15.43 -12.85
CA GLN A 301 7.28 15.60 -13.76
C GLN A 301 6.90 15.27 -15.22
N LYS A 302 6.15 14.18 -15.45
CA LYS A 302 5.63 13.82 -16.78
C LYS A 302 4.63 14.84 -17.30
N ALA A 303 3.78 15.40 -16.44
CA ALA A 303 2.81 16.42 -16.81
C ALA A 303 3.50 17.71 -17.29
N LEU A 304 4.60 18.08 -16.65
CA LEU A 304 5.44 19.20 -17.10
C LEU A 304 6.26 18.88 -18.35
N ALA A 305 6.37 17.60 -18.76
CA ALA A 305 7.20 17.15 -19.87
C ALA A 305 8.68 17.60 -19.78
N ILE A 306 9.21 17.67 -18.56
CA ILE A 306 10.63 17.98 -18.28
C ILE A 306 11.39 16.73 -17.81
N SER A 307 12.72 16.76 -17.84
CA SER A 307 13.53 15.69 -17.26
C SER A 307 13.48 15.72 -15.72
N ARG A 308 13.68 14.56 -15.10
CA ARG A 308 13.81 14.44 -13.64
C ARG A 308 14.95 15.31 -13.10
N GLN A 309 16.09 15.39 -13.80
CA GLN A 309 17.22 16.22 -13.38
C GLN A 309 16.86 17.72 -13.40
N THR A 310 16.12 18.19 -14.40
CA THR A 310 15.67 19.58 -14.49
C THR A 310 14.76 19.93 -13.31
N LEU A 311 13.82 19.04 -12.96
CA LEU A 311 12.97 19.22 -11.79
C LEU A 311 13.78 19.23 -10.49
N ILE A 312 14.67 18.24 -10.27
CA ILE A 312 15.54 18.18 -9.08
C ILE A 312 16.39 19.45 -8.95
N ALA A 313 16.99 19.94 -10.05
CA ALA A 313 17.81 21.15 -10.02
C ALA A 313 17.02 22.38 -9.58
N PHE A 314 15.75 22.50 -9.99
CA PHE A 314 14.87 23.56 -9.51
C PHE A 314 14.48 23.40 -8.04
N LEU A 315 14.12 22.18 -7.62
CA LEU A 315 13.72 21.89 -6.25
C LEU A 315 14.88 22.00 -5.24
N LYS A 316 16.15 21.87 -5.69
CA LYS A 316 17.36 22.06 -4.86
C LYS A 316 17.66 23.51 -4.53
N LYS A 317 17.27 24.45 -5.39
CA LYS A 317 17.49 25.88 -5.17
C LYS A 317 16.66 26.35 -3.97
N ARG A 318 17.08 27.45 -3.34
CA ARG A 318 16.42 28.05 -2.17
C ARG A 318 16.31 29.55 -2.37
N GLY A 319 15.20 30.15 -1.96
CA GLY A 319 14.95 31.57 -2.11
C GLY A 319 13.94 31.87 -3.22
N PRO A 320 13.22 33.01 -3.10
CA PRO A 320 12.03 33.34 -3.90
C PRO A 320 12.34 33.62 -5.37
N GLU A 321 13.55 34.09 -5.69
CA GLU A 321 13.98 34.43 -7.05
C GLU A 321 14.87 33.35 -7.67
N ASN A 322 15.41 32.45 -6.85
CA ASN A 322 16.41 31.50 -7.31
C ASN A 322 15.79 30.41 -8.20
N GLY A 323 15.84 30.58 -9.52
CA GLY A 323 15.26 29.64 -10.48
C GLY A 323 14.04 30.17 -11.23
N ASP A 324 13.75 31.46 -11.11
CA ASP A 324 12.71 32.20 -11.83
C ASP A 324 12.79 32.06 -13.36
N LYS A 325 13.99 31.87 -13.93
CA LYS A 325 14.22 31.63 -15.37
C LYS A 325 14.29 30.15 -15.75
N SER A 326 13.91 29.24 -14.85
CA SER A 326 13.97 27.81 -15.11
C SER A 326 12.69 27.29 -15.75
N GLN A 327 12.84 26.35 -16.69
CA GLN A 327 11.71 25.68 -17.33
C GLN A 327 10.76 25.02 -16.31
N ALA A 328 11.31 24.41 -15.26
CA ALA A 328 10.55 23.76 -14.21
C ALA A 328 9.65 24.74 -13.45
N TYR A 329 10.16 25.92 -13.11
CA TYR A 329 9.39 26.98 -12.44
C TYR A 329 8.22 27.45 -13.29
N GLU A 330 8.49 27.86 -14.52
CA GLU A 330 7.48 28.42 -15.42
C GLU A 330 6.37 27.42 -15.76
N LEU A 331 6.72 26.15 -16.01
CA LEU A 331 5.74 25.10 -16.30
C LEU A 331 4.99 24.64 -15.05
N ALA A 332 5.64 24.57 -13.89
CA ALA A 332 4.97 24.26 -12.63
C ALA A 332 3.97 25.34 -12.23
N TRP A 333 4.33 26.62 -12.41
CA TRP A 333 3.41 27.73 -12.23
C TRP A 333 2.20 27.60 -13.17
N GLU A 334 2.43 27.34 -14.47
CA GLU A 334 1.34 27.17 -15.43
C GLU A 334 0.42 26.00 -15.05
N PHE A 335 1.00 24.89 -14.55
CA PHE A 335 0.25 23.73 -14.05
C PHE A 335 -0.70 24.11 -12.93
N PHE A 336 -0.19 24.75 -11.87
CA PHE A 336 -1.01 25.13 -10.72
C PHE A 336 -2.01 26.22 -11.06
N LYS A 337 -1.64 27.20 -11.91
CA LYS A 337 -2.56 28.25 -12.33
C LYS A 337 -3.73 27.69 -13.12
N ARG A 338 -3.49 26.72 -14.02
CA ARG A 338 -4.56 26.01 -14.73
C ARG A 338 -5.46 25.22 -13.76
N ARG A 339 -4.91 24.52 -12.76
CA ARG A 339 -5.72 23.85 -11.72
C ARG A 339 -6.60 24.83 -10.95
N ALA A 340 -6.05 25.97 -10.53
CA ALA A 340 -6.77 27.02 -9.82
C ALA A 340 -7.94 27.56 -10.66
N LEU A 341 -7.70 27.86 -11.94
CA LEU A 341 -8.73 28.35 -12.87
C LEU A 341 -9.86 27.34 -13.12
N LEU A 342 -9.58 26.04 -12.94
CA LEU A 342 -10.57 24.97 -13.04
C LEU A 342 -11.30 24.68 -11.72
N GLY A 343 -10.93 25.35 -10.62
CA GLY A 343 -11.49 25.09 -9.29
C GLY A 343 -11.07 23.74 -8.70
N TYR A 344 -9.90 23.22 -9.08
CA TYR A 344 -9.32 22.04 -8.41
C TYR A 344 -8.39 22.48 -7.28
N PRO A 345 -8.35 21.74 -6.16
CA PRO A 345 -7.53 22.09 -5.00
C PRO A 345 -6.04 22.14 -5.37
N LEU A 346 -5.29 23.09 -4.84
CA LEU A 346 -3.86 23.19 -5.17
C LEU A 346 -3.01 22.30 -4.27
N MET A 347 -3.55 21.98 -3.09
CA MET A 347 -2.92 21.11 -2.12
C MET A 347 -3.79 19.89 -1.88
N LYS A 348 -3.15 18.77 -1.56
CA LYS A 348 -3.87 17.57 -1.15
C LYS A 348 -4.64 17.87 0.15
N GLY A 349 -5.81 17.28 0.34
CA GLY A 349 -6.65 17.48 1.53
C GLY A 349 -7.47 18.78 1.59
N GLU A 350 -7.29 19.72 0.67
CA GLU A 350 -8.23 20.84 0.52
C GLU A 350 -9.53 20.30 -0.10
N LYS A 351 -10.64 20.45 0.62
CA LYS A 351 -11.96 20.08 0.08
C LYS A 351 -12.26 20.99 -1.10
N LYS A 352 -12.74 20.42 -2.20
CA LYS A 352 -13.23 21.19 -3.35
C LYS A 352 -14.38 22.08 -2.86
N GLU A 353 -14.13 23.37 -2.72
CA GLU A 353 -15.20 24.34 -2.50
C GLU A 353 -16.11 24.30 -3.72
N GLY A 354 -17.30 23.72 -3.53
CA GLY A 354 -18.24 23.42 -4.60
C GLY A 354 -18.81 24.67 -5.24
N LYS A 355 -18.04 25.32 -6.13
CA LYS A 355 -18.57 26.27 -7.09
C LYS A 355 -18.59 25.59 -8.46
N ALA A 356 -19.61 24.75 -8.66
CA ALA A 356 -19.97 24.33 -10.00
C ALA A 356 -20.32 25.59 -10.80
N PRO A 357 -19.84 25.74 -12.06
CA PRO A 357 -20.33 26.81 -12.92
C PRO A 357 -21.83 26.57 -13.12
N SER A 358 -22.64 27.48 -12.58
CA SER A 358 -24.07 27.54 -12.84
C SER A 358 -24.26 27.61 -14.35
N ARG A 359 -24.79 26.51 -14.90
CA ARG A 359 -25.27 26.45 -16.27
C ARG A 359 -26.50 27.35 -16.33
N GLU A 360 -26.33 28.58 -16.79
CA GLU A 360 -27.45 29.44 -17.20
C GLU A 360 -28.19 28.72 -18.32
N THR A 361 -29.26 28.01 -17.97
CA THR A 361 -30.34 27.69 -18.90
C THR A 361 -31.39 28.77 -18.74
N SER A 362 -31.37 29.70 -19.68
CA SER A 362 -32.52 30.50 -20.05
C SER A 362 -33.68 29.59 -20.47
N SER A 363 -34.75 29.60 -19.69
CA SER A 363 -36.10 29.25 -20.16
C SER A 363 -37.11 29.99 -19.29
N GLU A 364 -37.53 31.16 -19.79
CA GLU A 364 -38.91 31.63 -19.63
C GLU A 364 -39.81 30.59 -20.32
N ASP A 365 -40.81 30.05 -19.60
CA ASP A 365 -42.24 30.27 -19.89
C ASP A 365 -43.07 29.40 -18.94
N GLY A 366 -44.16 29.97 -18.43
CA GLY A 366 -44.91 29.48 -17.29
C GLY A 366 -45.89 28.34 -17.58
N THR A 367 -46.48 27.79 -16.51
CA THR A 367 -47.93 27.59 -16.35
C THR A 367 -48.18 26.97 -14.97
N ALA A 368 -49.05 27.64 -14.20
CA ALA A 368 -49.57 27.19 -12.91
C ALA A 368 -50.59 26.06 -13.08
N GLY A 369 -50.61 25.11 -12.14
CA GLY A 369 -51.63 24.08 -12.07
C GLY A 369 -51.54 23.27 -10.77
N ASN A 370 -52.27 23.70 -9.75
CA ASN A 370 -52.63 22.91 -8.57
C ASN A 370 -53.38 21.63 -8.97
N ARG A 371 -53.07 20.50 -8.32
CA ARG A 371 -54.08 19.56 -7.83
C ARG A 371 -53.46 18.52 -6.89
N ASP A 372 -53.82 18.65 -5.61
CA ASP A 372 -53.89 17.54 -4.67
C ASP A 372 -55.03 16.60 -5.12
N GLU A 373 -54.82 15.29 -5.03
CA GLU A 373 -55.75 14.33 -4.42
C GLU A 373 -55.17 12.91 -4.43
N ASP A 374 -55.43 12.25 -3.30
CA ASP A 374 -55.07 10.90 -2.90
C ASP A 374 -55.58 9.80 -3.85
N MET A 375 -54.87 8.66 -3.93
CA MET A 375 -55.50 7.34 -3.81
C MET A 375 -54.49 6.17 -3.79
N GLU A 376 -54.67 5.36 -2.74
CA GLU A 376 -54.73 3.89 -2.71
C GLU A 376 -53.54 3.03 -3.19
N GLU A 377 -52.86 2.49 -2.18
CA GLU A 377 -52.67 1.05 -1.90
C GLU A 377 -53.33 0.06 -2.88
N VAL A 378 -52.50 -0.63 -3.70
CA VAL A 378 -52.76 -2.00 -4.16
C VAL A 378 -51.44 -2.76 -4.18
N GLY A 379 -51.27 -3.68 -3.24
CA GLY A 379 -50.31 -4.77 -3.39
C GLY A 379 -50.87 -5.85 -4.30
N VAL A 380 -50.05 -6.44 -5.17
CA VAL A 380 -50.14 -7.85 -5.58
C VAL A 380 -48.78 -8.30 -6.14
N LEU A 381 -48.45 -9.53 -5.75
CA LEU A 381 -47.36 -10.42 -6.10
C LEU A 381 -47.07 -10.56 -7.61
N GLY A 382 -45.80 -10.74 -7.96
CA GLY A 382 -45.42 -11.19 -9.31
C GLY A 382 -43.94 -11.52 -9.41
N ALA A 383 -43.64 -12.82 -9.42
CA ALA A 383 -42.31 -13.38 -9.50
C ALA A 383 -41.66 -13.23 -10.89
N SER A 384 -40.34 -13.44 -10.91
CA SER A 384 -39.50 -13.86 -12.05
C SER A 384 -39.12 -12.78 -13.07
N ASP A 385 -37.82 -12.47 -13.18
CA ASP A 385 -37.02 -13.00 -14.29
C ASP A 385 -35.53 -12.73 -14.07
N SER A 386 -34.79 -13.81 -13.92
CA SER A 386 -33.34 -13.86 -13.81
C SER A 386 -32.73 -13.88 -15.21
N ASN A 387 -32.26 -12.75 -15.71
CA ASN A 387 -31.49 -12.68 -16.96
C ASN A 387 -30.25 -11.78 -16.83
N ARG A 388 -29.28 -12.22 -16.03
CA ARG A 388 -27.89 -11.73 -16.10
C ARG A 388 -27.05 -12.71 -16.92
N ARG A 389 -26.82 -12.37 -18.19
CA ARG A 389 -25.86 -13.08 -19.05
C ARG A 389 -24.42 -12.84 -18.54
N PRO A 390 -23.59 -13.89 -18.36
CA PRO A 390 -22.19 -13.71 -18.01
C PRO A 390 -21.38 -13.26 -19.24
N PHE A 391 -20.56 -12.22 -19.03
CA PHE A 391 -19.52 -11.79 -19.96
C PHE A 391 -18.48 -12.92 -20.11
N LYS A 392 -18.51 -13.65 -21.23
CA LYS A 392 -17.44 -14.58 -21.62
C LYS A 392 -16.19 -13.78 -22.01
N ARG A 393 -15.17 -13.77 -21.15
CA ARG A 393 -13.80 -13.38 -21.56
C ARG A 393 -13.26 -14.48 -22.47
N ARG A 394 -12.98 -14.14 -23.73
CA ARG A 394 -12.16 -14.95 -24.63
C ARG A 394 -10.74 -14.98 -24.08
N ILE A 395 -10.32 -16.12 -23.55
CA ILE A 395 -8.91 -16.43 -23.30
C ILE A 395 -8.32 -16.75 -24.67
N HIS A 396 -7.32 -15.98 -25.07
CA HIS A 396 -6.55 -16.22 -26.28
C HIS A 396 -5.47 -17.24 -25.90
N GLU A 397 -5.56 -18.46 -26.46
CA GLU A 397 -4.47 -19.43 -26.39
C GLU A 397 -3.28 -18.91 -27.22
N PRO A 398 -2.03 -19.05 -26.73
CA PRO A 398 -0.84 -18.78 -27.52
C PRO A 398 -0.55 -19.95 -28.46
N HIS A 399 -0.48 -19.62 -29.75
CA HIS A 399 0.00 -20.50 -30.81
C HIS A 399 1.48 -20.87 -30.55
N SER A 400 1.74 -22.16 -30.48
CA SER A 400 3.08 -22.74 -30.59
C SER A 400 3.50 -22.74 -32.06
N ASP A 401 4.57 -22.02 -32.39
CA ASP A 401 5.33 -22.26 -33.62
C ASP A 401 6.81 -22.40 -33.25
N GLU A 402 7.25 -23.66 -33.27
CA GLU A 402 8.65 -23.99 -33.52
C GLU A 402 8.99 -23.61 -34.96
N ASP A 403 10.16 -22.98 -35.14
CA ASP A 403 11.27 -23.54 -35.91
C ASP A 403 11.99 -22.52 -36.82
N SER A 404 13.32 -22.56 -36.70
CA SER A 404 14.31 -22.26 -37.75
C SER A 404 14.47 -20.82 -38.27
N SER A 405 15.60 -20.17 -37.90
CA SER A 405 16.73 -19.99 -38.85
C SER A 405 17.88 -19.11 -38.31
N LYS A 406 19.00 -19.79 -38.08
CA LYS A 406 20.39 -19.44 -38.44
C LYS A 406 20.66 -17.96 -38.81
N ARG A 407 21.40 -17.24 -37.95
CA ARG A 407 22.23 -16.10 -38.37
C ARG A 407 23.66 -16.25 -37.89
N LEU A 408 24.52 -16.58 -38.86
CA LEU A 408 25.97 -16.50 -38.81
C LEU A 408 26.41 -15.10 -38.37
N LYS A 409 27.26 -15.03 -37.34
CA LYS A 409 28.04 -13.83 -37.00
C LYS A 409 29.41 -13.97 -37.65
N THR A 410 29.65 -13.15 -38.68
CA THR A 410 30.95 -12.97 -39.31
C THR A 410 31.81 -12.08 -38.41
N THR A 411 32.82 -12.67 -37.79
CA THR A 411 33.88 -11.97 -37.06
C THR A 411 34.83 -11.35 -38.08
N ARG A 412 34.92 -10.02 -38.13
CA ARG A 412 35.94 -9.32 -38.92
C ARG A 412 37.11 -9.02 -37.99
N CYS A 413 38.16 -9.84 -38.08
CA CYS A 413 39.48 -9.51 -37.55
C CYS A 413 40.02 -8.28 -38.28
N ARG A 414 40.54 -7.33 -37.50
CA ARG A 414 41.34 -6.21 -37.99
C ARG A 414 42.77 -6.48 -37.49
N ALA A 415 43.66 -6.81 -38.41
CA ALA A 415 45.09 -6.84 -38.16
C ALA A 415 45.73 -5.75 -39.03
N GLU A 416 46.65 -5.04 -38.38
CA GLU A 416 47.86 -4.33 -38.85
C GLU A 416 47.85 -3.64 -40.23
#